data_AF-A0A7V4GDF9-F1
#
_entry.id   AF-A0A7V4GDF9-F1
#
_cell.length_a   1.000
_cell.length_b   1.000
_cell.length_c   1.000
_cell.angle_alpha   90.00
_cell.angle_beta   90.00
_cell.angle_gamma   90.00
#
_symmetry.space_group_name_H-M   'P 1'
#
loop_
_entity.id
_entity.type
_entity.pdbx_description
1 polymer ?
#
loop_
_entity_poly.entity_id
_entity_poly.type
_entity_poly.pdbx_seq_one_letter_code
_entity_poly.pdbx_strand_id
1 'polypeptide(L)'
;MIATRLAGAVLWLGATGFACGDDAAPGDAGVEDAAGDDGTAECPGAPPPGAPCSSPGRVCSYPIPSCGTMECTCTGGFWSCIGGHYCDVGTEVDAATVDAPPDAPPDVPPPACDPLPGSAYAFAFLPGAPWVGGSTRVSVSGPEALTNVAVEAVGPGSSPVPAWIGVSGGGPYTWSWSVVFPAAGVWCVTFRADPGGTVYQRAPVTVSAGMSPAAPFKVISNHQWTCDEEYTWAINVDTVVLDETGAPMPGVRVLVEHAPCETAADHPPPTEVMTGDDGTVRWENYNPRCFFHERVADAPSDTAIEIYTGIWEDQEDGAGGRCNYCSTFAENVWGHWSYTITFQRTPGATELCEVPTDHAGQARCSPLLHWEEPAACTPL
;
A
#
# COMPACT_ATOMS: atom_id res chain seq x y z
N MET A 1 -38.57 -57.08 34.69
CA MET A 1 -38.16 -56.22 35.83
C MET A 1 -38.42 -54.79 35.45
N ILE A 2 -39.15 -54.09 36.30
CA ILE A 2 -39.70 -52.75 36.08
C ILE A 2 -38.57 -51.71 36.20
N ALA A 3 -38.41 -50.86 35.19
CA ALA A 3 -37.52 -49.70 35.25
C ALA A 3 -38.34 -48.44 35.59
N THR A 4 -37.85 -47.74 36.61
CA THR A 4 -38.51 -46.68 37.37
C THR A 4 -38.47 -45.33 36.66
N ARG A 5 -39.55 -44.55 36.87
CA ARG A 5 -39.76 -43.16 36.47
C ARG A 5 -39.01 -42.14 37.35
N LEU A 6 -38.68 -41.00 36.72
CA LEU A 6 -38.78 -39.60 37.15
C LEU A 6 -38.10 -39.07 38.43
N ALA A 7 -37.20 -38.10 38.22
CA ALA A 7 -37.21 -36.73 38.77
C ALA A 7 -36.12 -35.93 38.01
N GLY A 8 -36.27 -34.71 37.51
CA GLY A 8 -37.14 -33.60 37.91
C GLY A 8 -36.32 -32.58 38.70
N ALA A 9 -35.65 -31.64 38.01
CA ALA A 9 -35.18 -30.37 38.59
C ALA A 9 -34.91 -29.34 37.48
N VAL A 10 -35.79 -28.36 37.40
CA VAL A 10 -35.66 -27.10 36.64
C VAL A 10 -35.18 -26.04 37.62
N LEU A 11 -34.08 -25.35 37.33
CA LEU A 11 -33.73 -24.09 37.98
C LEU A 11 -32.60 -23.36 37.21
N TRP A 12 -32.89 -22.18 36.66
CA TRP A 12 -32.01 -20.99 36.57
C TRP A 12 -32.81 -19.86 35.87
N LEU A 13 -33.18 -18.81 36.62
CA LEU A 13 -32.57 -17.45 36.64
C LEU A 13 -32.72 -16.73 35.29
N GLY A 14 -33.49 -15.66 35.14
CA GLY A 14 -33.67 -14.52 36.05
C GLY A 14 -33.19 -13.28 35.29
N ALA A 15 -34.03 -12.76 34.40
CA ALA A 15 -33.72 -11.64 33.52
C ALA A 15 -33.75 -10.30 34.28
N THR A 16 -32.67 -9.53 34.16
CA THR A 16 -32.60 -8.11 34.54
C THR A 16 -32.71 -7.27 33.28
N GLY A 17 -33.78 -6.47 33.19
CA GLY A 17 -33.94 -5.46 32.15
C GLY A 17 -33.07 -4.23 32.43
N PHE A 18 -32.37 -3.77 31.41
CA PHE A 18 -31.71 -2.46 31.38
C PHE A 18 -32.58 -1.53 30.54
N ALA A 19 -32.92 -0.36 31.11
CA ALA A 19 -33.57 0.73 30.43
C ALA A 19 -32.51 1.71 29.91
N CYS A 20 -32.60 2.09 28.65
CA CYS A 20 -31.94 3.27 28.11
C CYS A 20 -33.04 4.23 27.65
N GLY A 21 -33.12 5.38 28.34
CA GLY A 21 -33.74 6.58 27.82
C GLY A 21 -32.64 7.52 27.33
N ASP A 22 -32.94 8.24 26.25
CA ASP A 22 -32.73 9.68 26.06
C ASP A 22 -32.52 9.97 24.56
N ASP A 23 -33.64 10.27 23.88
CA ASP A 23 -33.66 10.93 22.58
C ASP A 23 -33.34 12.41 22.78
N ALA A 24 -32.16 12.83 22.33
CA ALA A 24 -31.80 14.23 22.14
C ALA A 24 -31.49 14.46 20.66
N ALA A 25 -32.42 15.07 19.94
CA ALA A 25 -32.23 15.57 18.59
C ALA A 25 -31.25 16.77 18.58
N PRO A 26 -30.30 16.85 17.63
CA PRO A 26 -29.60 18.09 17.35
C PRO A 26 -30.42 18.94 16.38
N GLY A 27 -30.63 20.19 16.76
CA GLY A 27 -31.33 21.20 15.96
C GLY A 27 -30.50 21.71 14.80
N ASP A 28 -31.19 21.95 13.68
CA ASP A 28 -30.75 22.74 12.54
C ASP A 28 -30.31 24.14 12.98
N ALA A 29 -29.04 24.47 12.72
CA ALA A 29 -28.56 25.84 12.66
C ALA A 29 -28.36 26.20 11.19
N GLY A 30 -29.29 27.00 10.65
CA GLY A 30 -29.18 27.58 9.32
C GLY A 30 -27.94 28.48 9.22
N VAL A 31 -27.13 28.25 8.20
CA VAL A 31 -26.11 29.17 7.73
C VAL A 31 -26.70 29.90 6.52
N GLU A 32 -26.93 31.20 6.69
CA GLU A 32 -27.29 32.10 5.61
C GLU A 32 -26.09 32.28 4.66
N ASP A 33 -26.30 31.99 3.38
CA ASP A 33 -25.38 32.30 2.29
C ASP A 33 -25.20 33.83 2.16
N ALA A 34 -23.99 34.31 2.47
CA ALA A 34 -23.53 35.63 2.04
C ALA A 34 -22.84 35.50 0.69
N ALA A 35 -23.54 35.92 -0.36
CA ALA A 35 -22.98 36.10 -1.69
C ALA A 35 -22.03 37.31 -1.77
N GLY A 36 -20.90 37.13 -2.48
CA GLY A 36 -20.28 38.19 -3.30
C GLY A 36 -19.02 38.86 -2.73
N ASP A 37 -17.86 38.26 -3.00
CA ASP A 37 -16.62 38.99 -3.31
C ASP A 37 -15.69 38.04 -4.10
N ASP A 38 -15.64 38.19 -5.41
CA ASP A 38 -14.70 37.53 -6.31
C ASP A 38 -13.32 38.16 -6.11
N GLY A 39 -12.68 37.79 -4.99
CA GLY A 39 -11.53 38.43 -4.36
C GLY A 39 -10.21 38.48 -5.14
N THR A 40 -10.22 38.99 -6.37
CA THR A 40 -9.02 39.50 -7.05
C THR A 40 -8.72 40.93 -6.57
N ALA A 41 -8.45 41.09 -5.27
CA ALA A 41 -7.96 42.36 -4.75
C ALA A 41 -6.47 42.52 -5.11
N GLU A 42 -6.14 43.59 -5.83
CA GLU A 42 -4.78 43.96 -6.24
C GLU A 42 -3.82 43.95 -5.04
N CYS A 43 -2.79 43.10 -5.09
CA CYS A 43 -1.80 42.98 -4.01
C CYS A 43 -0.75 44.09 -4.17
N PRO A 44 -0.47 44.91 -3.14
CA PRO A 44 0.51 46.00 -3.22
C PRO A 44 1.95 45.44 -3.15
N GLY A 45 2.45 44.93 -4.29
CA GLY A 45 3.82 44.45 -4.45
C GLY A 45 4.07 43.01 -3.96
N ALA A 46 5.09 42.37 -4.53
CA ALA A 46 5.45 40.98 -4.19
C ALA A 46 6.04 40.90 -2.77
N PRO A 47 5.43 40.14 -1.84
CA PRO A 47 5.98 39.93 -0.52
C PRO A 47 7.24 39.06 -0.60
N PRO A 48 8.24 39.27 0.27
CA PRO A 48 9.38 38.36 0.34
C PRO A 48 8.92 36.95 0.78
N PRO A 49 9.59 35.87 0.30
CA PRO A 49 9.29 34.52 0.75
C PRO A 49 9.32 34.42 2.28
N GLY A 50 8.28 33.83 2.87
CA GLY A 50 8.13 33.73 4.32
C GLY A 50 7.57 34.98 5.02
N ALA A 51 7.10 35.99 4.28
CA ALA A 51 6.31 37.06 4.88
C ALA A 51 4.95 36.54 5.40
N PRO A 52 4.46 37.07 6.53
CA PRO A 52 3.16 36.68 7.07
C PRO A 52 2.02 37.13 6.16
N CYS A 53 0.95 36.33 6.10
CA CYS A 53 -0.27 36.62 5.36
C CYS A 53 -1.50 36.38 6.25
N SER A 54 -2.49 37.27 6.13
CA SER A 54 -3.68 37.27 6.99
C SER A 54 -4.81 36.36 6.51
N SER A 55 -4.70 35.77 5.32
CA SER A 55 -5.80 35.07 4.65
C SER A 55 -5.30 33.79 3.98
N PRO A 56 -5.33 32.64 4.69
CA PRO A 56 -4.99 31.34 4.13
C PRO A 56 -5.79 31.05 2.85
N GLY A 57 -5.15 30.47 1.85
CA GLY A 57 -5.77 30.15 0.55
C GLY A 57 -5.80 31.30 -0.47
N ARG A 58 -5.36 32.51 -0.09
CA ARG A 58 -5.25 33.62 -1.06
C ARG A 58 -4.09 33.39 -2.03
N VAL A 59 -4.36 33.55 -3.32
CA VAL A 59 -3.38 33.52 -4.41
C VAL A 59 -3.16 34.94 -4.92
N CYS A 60 -1.90 35.37 -5.04
CA CYS A 60 -1.53 36.62 -5.71
C CYS A 60 -0.61 36.29 -6.90
N SER A 61 -0.86 36.92 -8.05
CA SER A 61 -0.01 36.83 -9.24
C SER A 61 0.75 38.15 -9.45
N TYR A 62 2.07 38.08 -9.57
CA TYR A 62 2.95 39.25 -9.71
C TYR A 62 3.64 39.23 -11.08
N PRO A 63 3.42 40.24 -11.94
CA PRO A 63 4.20 40.38 -13.16
C PRO A 63 5.63 40.81 -12.80
N ILE A 64 6.62 39.99 -13.19
CA ILE A 64 8.03 40.34 -13.12
C ILE A 64 8.42 40.88 -14.49
N PRO A 65 8.78 42.18 -14.61
CA PRO A 65 9.27 42.73 -15.87
C PRO A 65 10.41 41.84 -16.39
N SER A 66 10.29 41.34 -17.62
CA SER A 66 11.20 40.41 -18.32
C SER A 66 11.21 38.92 -17.92
N CYS A 67 10.51 38.48 -16.86
CA CYS A 67 10.57 37.08 -16.39
C CYS A 67 9.20 36.37 -16.26
N GLY A 68 8.11 36.97 -16.76
CA GLY A 68 6.76 36.38 -16.71
C GLY A 68 6.01 36.67 -15.42
N THR A 69 5.05 35.83 -15.06
CA THR A 69 4.21 36.00 -13.86
C THR A 69 4.63 34.99 -12.78
N MET A 70 4.85 35.47 -11.55
CA MET A 70 5.10 34.64 -10.38
C MET A 70 3.79 34.48 -9.58
N GLU A 71 3.42 33.26 -9.22
CA GLU A 71 2.27 32.98 -8.36
C GLU A 71 2.74 32.68 -6.93
N CYS A 72 2.07 33.32 -5.97
CA CYS A 72 2.30 33.13 -4.55
C CYS A 72 0.99 32.72 -3.86
N THR A 73 1.06 31.68 -3.03
CA THR A 73 -0.06 31.15 -2.25
C THR A 73 0.22 31.31 -0.76
N CYS A 74 -0.76 31.82 -0.02
CA CYS A 74 -0.70 31.92 1.44
C CYS A 74 -1.10 30.58 2.08
N THR A 75 -0.13 29.84 2.63
CA THR A 75 -0.37 28.55 3.30
C THR A 75 0.15 28.62 4.73
N GLY A 76 -0.70 28.29 5.71
CA GLY A 76 -0.31 28.29 7.13
C GLY A 76 0.09 29.67 7.69
N GLY A 77 -0.43 30.75 7.11
CA GLY A 77 -0.11 32.13 7.53
C GLY A 77 1.18 32.71 6.95
N PHE A 78 1.83 32.01 6.00
CA PHE A 78 3.00 32.50 5.29
C PHE A 78 2.86 32.39 3.77
N TRP A 79 3.45 33.33 3.04
CA TRP A 79 3.51 33.27 1.58
C TRP A 79 4.55 32.25 1.09
N SER A 80 4.12 31.35 0.21
CA SER A 80 4.96 30.44 -0.58
C SER A 80 4.80 30.79 -2.06
N CYS A 81 5.90 31.08 -2.76
CA CYS A 81 5.88 31.41 -4.18
C CYS A 81 6.56 30.29 -4.97
N ILE A 82 5.85 29.73 -5.95
CA ILE A 82 6.34 28.62 -6.78
C ILE A 82 6.31 29.12 -8.22
N GLY A 83 7.48 29.33 -8.82
CA GLY A 83 7.58 29.80 -10.20
C GLY A 83 8.57 30.94 -10.36
N GLY A 84 9.81 30.56 -10.63
CA GLY A 84 10.84 31.45 -11.13
C GLY A 84 11.93 30.60 -11.73
N HIS A 85 11.89 30.40 -13.05
CA HIS A 85 13.12 30.04 -13.76
C HIS A 85 14.16 31.09 -13.38
N TYR A 86 15.33 30.65 -12.92
CA TYR A 86 16.46 31.52 -12.60
C TYR A 86 16.69 32.46 -13.78
N CYS A 87 16.32 33.74 -13.63
CA CYS A 87 16.73 34.79 -14.54
C CYS A 87 18.21 35.04 -14.24
N ASP A 88 19.07 34.36 -14.98
CA ASP A 88 20.51 34.56 -14.94
C ASP A 88 20.79 35.98 -15.43
N VAL A 89 21.00 36.88 -14.47
CA VAL A 89 21.35 38.28 -14.75
C VAL A 89 22.79 38.24 -15.22
N GLY A 90 22.99 38.14 -16.52
CA GLY A 90 24.31 38.21 -17.14
C GLY A 90 24.97 39.54 -16.81
N THR A 91 25.71 39.60 -15.72
CA THR A 91 26.72 40.62 -15.52
C THR A 91 27.88 40.27 -16.42
N GLU A 92 28.06 41.04 -17.49
CA GLU A 92 29.33 41.16 -18.20
C GLU A 92 30.39 41.59 -17.18
N VAL A 93 31.10 40.60 -16.62
CA VAL A 93 32.31 40.84 -15.86
C VAL A 93 33.45 40.80 -16.87
N ASP A 94 34.11 41.94 -17.04
CA ASP A 94 35.33 42.08 -17.82
C ASP A 94 36.32 40.94 -17.50
N ALA A 95 36.86 40.34 -18.55
CA ALA A 95 37.79 39.22 -18.50
C ALA A 95 39.14 39.61 -17.86
N ALA A 96 39.15 39.74 -16.53
CA ALA A 96 40.35 39.59 -15.74
C ALA A 96 40.61 38.09 -15.55
N THR A 97 41.83 37.66 -15.86
CA THR A 97 42.39 36.31 -15.69
C THR A 97 41.81 35.57 -14.48
N VAL A 98 40.81 34.72 -14.75
CA VAL A 98 40.34 33.70 -13.82
C VAL A 98 41.41 32.62 -13.84
N ASP A 99 42.11 32.46 -12.70
CA ASP A 99 42.96 31.29 -12.47
C ASP A 99 42.14 30.05 -12.83
N ALA A 100 42.72 29.17 -13.66
CA ALA A 100 42.05 27.95 -14.08
C ALA A 100 41.46 27.26 -12.83
N PRO A 101 40.17 26.86 -12.87
CA PRO A 101 39.57 26.17 -11.74
C PRO A 101 40.50 25.01 -11.34
N PRO A 102 40.74 24.80 -10.04
CA PRO A 102 41.62 23.75 -9.57
C PRO A 102 41.23 22.46 -10.29
N ASP A 103 42.22 21.78 -10.88
CA ASP A 103 42.01 20.53 -11.60
C ASP A 103 41.06 19.65 -10.80
N ALA A 104 40.01 19.15 -11.46
CA ALA A 104 39.08 18.22 -10.85
C ALA A 104 39.91 17.13 -10.15
N PRO A 105 39.55 16.74 -8.90
CA PRO A 105 40.29 15.72 -8.18
C PRO A 105 40.52 14.53 -9.12
N PRO A 106 41.74 13.99 -9.19
CA PRO A 106 42.05 12.90 -10.12
C PRO A 106 41.01 11.79 -9.94
N ASP A 107 40.39 11.36 -11.04
CA ASP A 107 39.38 10.31 -11.05
C ASP A 107 39.90 9.11 -10.27
N VAL A 108 39.42 8.95 -9.05
CA VAL A 108 39.76 7.80 -8.22
C VAL A 108 39.11 6.61 -8.93
N PRO A 109 39.90 5.61 -9.40
CA PRO A 109 39.33 4.47 -10.09
C PRO A 109 38.28 3.82 -9.17
N PRO A 110 37.10 3.45 -9.71
CA PRO A 110 36.03 2.89 -8.90
C PRO A 110 36.59 1.70 -8.11
N PRO A 111 36.23 1.57 -6.81
CA PRO A 111 36.74 0.50 -5.98
C PRO A 111 36.48 -0.85 -6.65
N ALA A 112 37.52 -1.68 -6.74
CA ALA A 112 37.43 -2.98 -7.40
C ALA A 112 36.38 -3.86 -6.71
N CYS A 113 35.23 -4.04 -7.37
CA CYS A 113 34.11 -4.80 -6.85
C CYS A 113 34.04 -6.25 -7.34
N ASP A 114 35.10 -6.71 -8.00
CA ASP A 114 35.16 -8.09 -8.43
C ASP A 114 35.13 -9.03 -7.22
N PRO A 115 34.36 -10.14 -7.29
CA PRO A 115 34.41 -11.17 -6.27
C PRO A 115 35.84 -11.63 -6.02
N LEU A 116 36.18 -11.85 -4.75
CA LEU A 116 37.53 -12.26 -4.39
C LEU A 116 37.81 -13.66 -4.95
N PRO A 117 38.82 -13.83 -5.83
CA PRO A 117 39.12 -15.13 -6.42
C PRO A 117 39.43 -16.18 -5.36
N GLY A 118 38.74 -17.32 -5.42
CA GLY A 118 38.92 -18.43 -4.48
C GLY A 118 38.28 -18.23 -3.10
N SER A 119 37.48 -17.18 -2.89
CA SER A 119 36.73 -17.02 -1.65
C SER A 119 35.73 -18.17 -1.46
N ALA A 120 35.71 -18.75 -0.26
CA ALA A 120 34.74 -19.76 0.16
C ALA A 120 33.43 -19.14 0.68
N TYR A 121 33.30 -17.81 0.62
CA TYR A 121 32.15 -17.07 1.15
C TYR A 121 31.24 -16.65 0.01
N ALA A 122 29.93 -16.81 0.19
CA ALA A 122 28.93 -16.49 -0.81
C ALA A 122 27.95 -15.44 -0.28
N PHE A 123 27.69 -14.40 -1.09
CA PHE A 123 26.62 -13.44 -0.82
C PHE A 123 25.29 -13.97 -1.34
N ALA A 124 24.23 -13.66 -0.60
CA ALA A 124 22.85 -13.72 -1.06
C ALA A 124 22.15 -12.40 -0.71
N PHE A 125 21.29 -11.94 -1.61
CA PHE A 125 20.47 -10.74 -1.44
C PHE A 125 19.00 -11.15 -1.50
N LEU A 126 18.21 -10.67 -0.55
CA LEU A 126 16.76 -10.86 -0.53
C LEU A 126 16.09 -9.51 -0.28
N PRO A 127 15.40 -8.93 -1.28
CA PRO A 127 15.19 -9.47 -2.62
C PRO A 127 16.49 -9.53 -3.44
N GLY A 128 16.56 -10.44 -4.41
CA GLY A 128 17.74 -10.61 -5.27
C GLY A 128 18.01 -9.43 -6.21
N ALA A 129 16.97 -8.62 -6.46
CA ALA A 129 17.02 -7.37 -7.19
C ALA A 129 16.59 -6.22 -6.25
N PRO A 130 17.50 -5.66 -5.46
CA PRO A 130 17.18 -4.57 -4.56
C PRO A 130 16.82 -3.29 -5.32
N TRP A 131 16.08 -2.39 -4.66
CA TRP A 131 15.69 -1.09 -5.20
C TRP A 131 15.95 0.05 -4.21
N VAL A 132 15.92 1.28 -4.71
CA VAL A 132 16.06 2.49 -3.89
C VAL A 132 14.98 2.56 -2.83
N GLY A 133 15.37 2.72 -1.56
CA GLY A 133 14.46 2.81 -0.43
C GLY A 133 13.92 1.48 0.08
N GLY A 134 14.08 0.38 -0.66
CA GLY A 134 13.69 -0.95 -0.23
C GLY A 134 14.66 -1.55 0.80
N SER A 135 14.12 -2.21 1.82
CA SER A 135 14.92 -2.98 2.78
C SER A 135 15.38 -4.29 2.15
N THR A 136 16.70 -4.45 2.00
CA THR A 136 17.34 -5.65 1.44
C THR A 136 18.05 -6.42 2.55
N ARG A 137 17.69 -7.69 2.74
CA ARG A 137 18.49 -8.60 3.56
C ARG A 137 19.73 -9.02 2.78
N VAL A 138 20.89 -8.71 3.33
CA VAL A 138 22.19 -9.19 2.85
C VAL A 138 22.60 -10.34 3.75
N SER A 139 22.86 -11.51 3.18
CA SER A 139 23.39 -12.67 3.89
C SER A 139 24.71 -13.10 3.30
N VAL A 140 25.64 -13.51 4.17
CA VAL A 140 26.92 -14.09 3.76
C VAL A 140 27.05 -15.45 4.40
N SER A 141 27.29 -16.48 3.60
CA SER A 141 27.52 -17.85 4.10
C SER A 141 28.96 -18.26 3.90
N GLY A 142 29.56 -18.94 4.90
CA GLY A 142 30.94 -19.40 4.83
C GLY A 142 31.27 -20.53 5.82
N PRO A 143 32.42 -21.21 5.66
CA PRO A 143 32.74 -22.40 6.44
C PRO A 143 33.28 -22.11 7.86
N GLU A 144 33.85 -20.93 8.08
CA GLU A 144 34.56 -20.61 9.34
C GLU A 144 33.66 -19.85 10.32
N ALA A 145 33.84 -20.09 11.62
CA ALA A 145 33.14 -19.34 12.66
C ALA A 145 33.84 -17.99 12.88
N LEU A 146 33.47 -16.98 12.08
CA LEU A 146 33.98 -15.62 12.20
C LEU A 146 33.31 -14.83 13.33
N THR A 147 34.08 -13.93 13.94
CA THR A 147 33.61 -12.97 14.95
C THR A 147 33.88 -11.55 14.48
N ASN A 148 33.21 -10.56 15.07
CA ASN A 148 33.37 -9.14 14.72
C ASN A 148 33.17 -8.89 13.20
N VAL A 149 32.11 -9.49 12.67
CA VAL A 149 31.77 -9.40 11.25
C VAL A 149 31.12 -8.06 10.91
N ALA A 150 31.38 -7.56 9.70
CA ALA A 150 30.77 -6.36 9.18
C ALA A 150 30.46 -6.50 7.68
N VAL A 151 29.39 -5.83 7.26
CA VAL A 151 29.12 -5.55 5.85
C VAL A 151 29.24 -4.05 5.64
N GLU A 152 29.86 -3.68 4.53
CA GLU A 152 29.95 -2.31 4.04
C GLU A 152 29.40 -2.29 2.61
N ALA A 153 28.61 -1.28 2.26
CA ALA A 153 28.15 -1.08 0.88
C ALA A 153 28.60 0.29 0.38
N VAL A 154 29.34 0.31 -0.73
CA VAL A 154 29.86 1.52 -1.37
C VAL A 154 29.32 1.60 -2.78
N GLY A 155 28.74 2.73 -3.16
CA GLY A 155 28.09 2.91 -4.46
C GLY A 155 27.63 4.34 -4.67
N PRO A 156 26.69 4.58 -5.60
CA PRO A 156 26.16 5.91 -5.86
C PRO A 156 25.52 6.53 -4.61
N GLY A 157 25.85 7.78 -4.29
CA GLY A 157 25.26 8.51 -3.16
C GLY A 157 25.90 8.19 -1.81
N SER A 158 25.14 8.34 -0.73
CA SER A 158 25.63 8.09 0.63
C SER A 158 25.69 6.59 0.94
N SER A 159 26.78 6.08 1.50
CA SER A 159 26.85 4.69 1.94
C SER A 159 25.74 4.37 2.95
N PRO A 160 24.92 3.34 2.71
CA PRO A 160 23.90 2.94 3.67
C PRO A 160 24.57 2.36 4.93
N VAL A 161 23.85 2.40 6.05
CA VAL A 161 24.30 1.80 7.32
C VAL A 161 23.61 0.45 7.49
N PRO A 162 24.32 -0.68 7.35
CA PRO A 162 23.71 -2.00 7.54
C PRO A 162 23.31 -2.23 8.99
N ALA A 163 22.07 -2.67 9.21
CA ALA A 163 21.58 -3.07 10.52
C ALA A 163 21.84 -4.57 10.75
N TRP A 164 22.58 -4.92 11.80
CA TRP A 164 22.87 -6.31 12.17
C TRP A 164 21.58 -7.08 12.52
N ILE A 165 21.38 -8.26 11.91
CA ILE A 165 20.27 -9.15 12.24
C ILE A 165 20.75 -10.28 13.15
N GLY A 166 21.80 -11.01 12.74
CA GLY A 166 22.26 -12.18 13.48
C GLY A 166 23.11 -13.14 12.66
N VAL A 167 23.50 -14.23 13.31
CA VAL A 167 24.20 -15.37 12.72
C VAL A 167 23.40 -16.64 12.95
N SER A 168 23.36 -17.52 11.96
CA SER A 168 22.73 -18.84 12.04
C SER A 168 23.64 -19.95 11.48
N GLY A 169 23.30 -21.20 11.77
CA GLY A 169 24.04 -22.38 11.32
C GLY A 169 25.13 -22.85 12.28
N GLY A 170 25.42 -24.16 12.25
CA GLY A 170 26.55 -24.79 12.95
C GLY A 170 27.75 -25.10 12.04
N GLY A 171 27.78 -24.50 10.85
CA GLY A 171 28.72 -24.81 9.77
C GLY A 171 28.02 -25.44 8.54
N PRO A 172 27.93 -24.74 7.38
CA PRO A 172 28.35 -23.36 7.15
C PRO A 172 27.57 -22.36 8.02
N TYR A 173 28.24 -21.28 8.42
CA TYR A 173 27.65 -20.16 9.15
C TYR A 173 27.05 -19.17 8.17
N THR A 174 25.95 -18.53 8.55
CA THR A 174 25.32 -17.47 7.76
C THR A 174 25.12 -16.24 8.63
N TRP A 175 25.79 -15.15 8.29
CA TRP A 175 25.62 -13.84 8.94
C TRP A 175 24.67 -12.98 8.09
N SER A 176 23.79 -12.20 8.74
CA SER A 176 22.76 -11.41 8.03
C SER A 176 22.64 -9.97 8.54
N TRP A 177 22.37 -9.06 7.60
CA TRP A 177 22.10 -7.64 7.83
C TRP A 177 20.87 -7.19 7.03
N SER A 178 20.22 -6.12 7.49
CA SER A 178 19.28 -5.34 6.69
C SER A 178 19.96 -4.09 6.14
N VAL A 179 19.78 -3.78 4.87
CA VAL A 179 20.40 -2.65 4.17
C VAL A 179 19.34 -1.93 3.32
N VAL A 180 19.24 -0.60 3.45
CA VAL A 180 18.38 0.24 2.60
C VAL A 180 19.26 1.07 1.69
N PHE A 181 19.21 0.84 0.38
CA PHE A 181 20.04 1.57 -0.58
C PHE A 181 19.40 2.92 -0.95
N PRO A 182 20.13 4.06 -0.82
CA PRO A 182 19.56 5.39 -1.04
C PRO A 182 19.58 5.84 -2.50
N ALA A 183 20.27 5.13 -3.40
CA ALA A 183 20.35 5.48 -4.81
C ALA A 183 20.51 4.26 -5.71
N ALA A 184 20.05 4.42 -6.95
CA ALA A 184 20.12 3.39 -7.97
C ALA A 184 21.54 3.27 -8.54
N GLY A 185 21.88 2.09 -9.06
CA GLY A 185 23.14 1.80 -9.72
C GLY A 185 23.84 0.60 -9.12
N VAL A 186 25.11 0.42 -9.48
CA VAL A 186 25.92 -0.71 -9.01
C VAL A 186 26.57 -0.35 -7.68
N TRP A 187 26.24 -1.12 -6.65
CA TRP A 187 26.82 -1.04 -5.32
C TRP A 187 27.80 -2.18 -5.12
N CYS A 188 28.87 -1.89 -4.40
CA CYS A 188 29.84 -2.87 -3.97
C CYS A 188 29.64 -3.24 -2.51
N VAL A 189 29.23 -4.48 -2.25
CA VAL A 189 29.01 -4.99 -0.91
C VAL A 189 30.22 -5.81 -0.49
N THR A 190 30.86 -5.40 0.59
CA THR A 190 32.10 -5.98 1.10
C THR A 190 31.85 -6.61 2.45
N PHE A 191 32.20 -7.90 2.59
CA PHE A 191 32.14 -8.64 3.85
C PHE A 191 33.53 -8.69 4.48
N ARG A 192 33.61 -8.22 5.73
CA ARG A 192 34.83 -8.19 6.53
C ARG A 192 34.64 -8.91 7.84
N ALA A 193 35.73 -9.44 8.36
CA ALA A 193 35.79 -9.89 9.75
C ALA A 193 37.18 -9.65 10.35
N ASP A 194 37.23 -9.73 11.66
CA ASP A 194 38.38 -9.37 12.49
C ASP A 194 39.12 -10.61 13.01
N PRO A 195 40.40 -10.46 13.43
CA PRO A 195 41.14 -9.21 13.57
C PRO A 195 41.75 -8.69 12.25
N GLY A 196 41.66 -7.37 12.02
CA GLY A 196 42.34 -6.64 10.96
C GLY A 196 41.45 -6.12 9.81
N GLY A 197 40.12 -6.23 9.92
CA GLY A 197 39.21 -5.83 8.85
C GLY A 197 39.44 -6.59 7.53
N THR A 198 39.90 -7.85 7.64
CA THR A 198 40.20 -8.73 6.51
C THR A 198 38.97 -8.86 5.62
N VAL A 199 39.14 -8.66 4.32
CA VAL A 199 38.05 -8.84 3.36
C VAL A 199 37.94 -10.31 3.01
N TYR A 200 36.80 -10.91 3.30
CA TYR A 200 36.51 -12.31 2.99
C TYR A 200 35.74 -12.46 1.68
N GLN A 201 34.89 -11.51 1.33
CA GLN A 201 34.20 -11.50 0.04
C GLN A 201 33.78 -10.10 -0.40
N ARG A 202 33.62 -9.93 -1.71
CA ARG A 202 32.94 -8.80 -2.34
C ARG A 202 31.85 -9.32 -3.27
N ALA A 203 30.76 -8.57 -3.41
CA ALA A 203 29.77 -8.81 -4.43
C ALA A 203 29.26 -7.48 -5.00
N PRO A 204 29.22 -7.34 -6.34
CA PRO A 204 28.44 -6.27 -6.94
C PRO A 204 26.96 -6.59 -6.78
N VAL A 205 26.16 -5.57 -6.49
CA VAL A 205 24.70 -5.65 -6.50
C VAL A 205 24.15 -4.47 -7.29
N THR A 206 23.23 -4.74 -8.21
CA THR A 206 22.57 -3.68 -8.99
C THR A 206 21.29 -3.29 -8.29
N VAL A 207 21.18 -2.02 -7.88
CA VAL A 207 20.01 -1.43 -7.26
C VAL A 207 19.21 -0.67 -8.30
N SER A 208 17.94 -1.02 -8.49
CA SER A 208 17.06 -0.34 -9.44
C SER A 208 16.51 0.98 -8.89
N ALA A 209 16.31 1.95 -9.78
CA ALA A 209 15.67 3.23 -9.44
C ALA A 209 14.16 3.09 -9.17
N GLY A 210 13.52 2.06 -9.72
CA GLY A 210 12.13 1.72 -9.43
C GLY A 210 12.02 0.58 -8.42
N MET A 211 10.81 0.39 -7.86
CA MET A 211 10.44 -0.77 -7.04
C MET A 211 10.92 -2.09 -7.67
N SER A 212 11.11 -3.15 -6.86
CA SER A 212 11.39 -4.53 -7.31
C SER A 212 10.74 -4.84 -8.66
N PRO A 213 11.33 -5.65 -9.56
CA PRO A 213 10.50 -6.40 -10.50
C PRO A 213 9.40 -7.07 -9.66
N ALA A 214 8.16 -6.61 -9.87
CA ALA A 214 7.20 -6.41 -8.80
C ALA A 214 6.97 -7.70 -8.02
N ALA A 215 7.36 -7.71 -6.74
CA ALA A 215 6.94 -8.77 -5.84
C ALA A 215 5.40 -8.91 -5.99
N PRO A 216 4.90 -10.13 -6.22
CA PRO A 216 3.49 -10.31 -6.53
C PRO A 216 2.64 -9.81 -5.38
N PHE A 217 1.47 -9.27 -5.68
CA PHE A 217 0.44 -9.02 -4.68
C PHE A 217 -0.34 -10.31 -4.46
N LYS A 218 -0.43 -10.74 -3.21
CA LYS A 218 -1.24 -11.90 -2.81
C LYS A 218 -2.50 -11.39 -2.13
N VAL A 219 -3.63 -12.05 -2.37
CA VAL A 219 -4.85 -11.76 -1.62
C VAL A 219 -4.70 -12.44 -0.26
N ILE A 220 -4.55 -11.66 0.80
CA ILE A 220 -4.41 -12.18 2.18
C ILE A 220 -5.75 -12.23 2.91
N SER A 221 -6.76 -11.53 2.39
CA SER A 221 -8.13 -11.57 2.85
C SER A 221 -9.06 -11.22 1.69
N ASN A 222 -10.10 -12.02 1.49
CA ASN A 222 -11.21 -11.75 0.59
C ASN A 222 -12.48 -12.07 1.38
N HIS A 223 -12.96 -11.09 2.11
CA HIS A 223 -13.94 -11.27 3.17
C HIS A 223 -15.29 -10.72 2.76
N GLN A 224 -16.32 -11.56 2.81
CA GLN A 224 -17.70 -11.10 2.74
C GLN A 224 -18.14 -10.61 4.12
N TRP A 225 -18.72 -9.42 4.19
CA TRP A 225 -19.17 -8.84 5.44
C TRP A 225 -20.30 -9.65 6.09
N THR A 226 -20.34 -9.50 7.41
CA THR A 226 -21.41 -10.00 8.25
C THR A 226 -22.52 -8.97 8.43
N CYS A 227 -23.69 -9.43 8.87
CA CYS A 227 -24.83 -8.56 9.21
C CYS A 227 -24.48 -7.32 10.05
N ASP A 228 -23.51 -7.45 10.97
CA ASP A 228 -23.12 -6.37 11.87
C ASP A 228 -22.20 -5.34 11.18
N GLU A 229 -21.66 -5.68 10.00
CA GLU A 229 -20.73 -4.89 9.19
C GLU A 229 -21.44 -4.23 7.98
N GLU A 230 -22.52 -4.83 7.47
CA GLU A 230 -23.24 -4.40 6.27
C GLU A 230 -23.84 -2.98 6.34
N TYR A 231 -23.71 -2.23 5.25
CA TYR A 231 -24.47 -0.99 5.03
C TYR A 231 -25.90 -1.28 4.56
N THR A 232 -26.81 -0.34 4.84
CA THR A 232 -28.23 -0.56 4.56
C THR A 232 -28.72 -0.23 3.14
N TRP A 233 -27.85 0.29 2.27
CA TRP A 233 -28.31 0.98 1.06
C TRP A 233 -27.52 0.66 -0.21
N ALA A 234 -26.35 0.02 -0.11
CA ALA A 234 -25.54 -0.38 -1.26
C ALA A 234 -24.62 -1.56 -0.93
N ILE A 235 -24.12 -2.20 -1.99
CA ILE A 235 -22.94 -3.05 -1.90
C ILE A 235 -21.71 -2.17 -1.91
N ASN A 236 -20.92 -2.28 -0.86
CA ASN A 236 -19.62 -1.64 -0.76
C ASN A 236 -18.54 -2.67 -0.97
N VAL A 237 -17.56 -2.33 -1.80
CA VAL A 237 -16.34 -3.12 -1.95
C VAL A 237 -15.19 -2.25 -1.49
N ASP A 238 -14.56 -2.67 -0.40
CA ASP A 238 -13.40 -2.04 0.21
C ASP A 238 -12.14 -2.81 -0.19
N THR A 239 -11.29 -2.18 -0.99
CA THR A 239 -10.02 -2.76 -1.41
C THR A 239 -8.86 -2.08 -0.69
N VAL A 240 -8.07 -2.87 0.04
CA VAL A 240 -6.89 -2.43 0.77
C VAL A 240 -5.65 -2.98 0.09
N VAL A 241 -4.64 -2.14 -0.16
CA VAL A 241 -3.36 -2.56 -0.73
C VAL A 241 -2.23 -2.23 0.23
N LEU A 242 -1.47 -3.26 0.59
CA LEU A 242 -0.38 -3.21 1.56
C LEU A 242 0.96 -3.59 0.93
N ASP A 243 2.03 -3.02 1.47
CA ASP A 243 3.40 -3.40 1.15
C ASP A 243 3.83 -4.68 1.89
N GLU A 244 5.07 -5.11 1.69
CA GLU A 244 5.61 -6.33 2.31
C GLU A 244 5.70 -6.27 3.85
N THR A 245 5.55 -5.10 4.45
CA THR A 245 5.54 -4.89 5.90
C THR A 245 4.13 -4.76 6.48
N GLY A 246 3.11 -4.71 5.62
CA GLY A 246 1.73 -4.47 5.99
C GLY A 246 1.38 -2.97 6.07
N ALA A 247 2.24 -2.08 5.58
CA ALA A 247 1.95 -0.66 5.52
C ALA A 247 1.10 -0.33 4.29
N PRO A 248 0.16 0.63 4.39
CA PRO A 248 -0.72 0.99 3.28
C PRO A 248 0.05 1.58 2.09
N MET A 249 -0.39 1.24 0.87
CA MET A 249 0.20 1.71 -0.38
C MET A 249 -0.76 2.65 -1.13
N PRO A 250 -0.51 3.98 -1.14
CA PRO A 250 -1.34 4.93 -1.86
C PRO A 250 -1.08 4.92 -3.37
N GLY A 251 -2.09 5.32 -4.16
CA GLY A 251 -1.99 5.47 -5.61
C GLY A 251 -1.81 4.14 -6.36
N VAL A 252 -2.17 3.01 -5.76
CA VAL A 252 -2.14 1.69 -6.42
C VAL A 252 -3.42 1.51 -7.21
N ARG A 253 -3.26 1.17 -8.50
CA ARG A 253 -4.37 0.85 -9.40
C ARG A 253 -4.81 -0.61 -9.24
N VAL A 254 -6.09 -0.80 -9.00
CA VAL A 254 -6.77 -2.10 -8.95
C VAL A 254 -7.71 -2.20 -10.14
N LEU A 255 -7.60 -3.28 -10.90
CA LEU A 255 -8.52 -3.61 -11.98
C LEU A 255 -9.75 -4.28 -11.39
N VAL A 256 -10.92 -3.83 -11.83
CA VAL A 256 -12.22 -4.42 -11.48
C VAL A 256 -12.79 -5.01 -12.76
N GLU A 257 -12.61 -6.32 -12.93
CA GLU A 257 -13.19 -7.06 -14.05
C GLU A 257 -14.57 -7.56 -13.66
N HIS A 258 -15.53 -7.57 -14.58
CA HIS A 258 -16.88 -8.03 -14.29
C HIS A 258 -17.46 -8.90 -15.41
N ALA A 259 -18.04 -10.06 -15.07
CA ALA A 259 -18.76 -10.91 -16.03
C ALA A 259 -19.52 -12.08 -15.37
N PRO A 260 -20.79 -12.35 -15.72
CA PRO A 260 -21.82 -11.45 -16.29
C PRO A 260 -22.29 -10.38 -15.28
N CYS A 261 -22.92 -9.30 -15.76
CA CYS A 261 -23.46 -8.23 -14.89
C CYS A 261 -24.74 -7.65 -15.52
N GLU A 262 -25.84 -7.59 -14.77
CA GLU A 262 -27.06 -6.87 -15.21
C GLU A 262 -26.87 -5.37 -14.93
N THR A 263 -26.08 -4.71 -15.78
CA THR A 263 -25.75 -3.29 -15.62
C THR A 263 -26.98 -2.41 -15.82
N ALA A 264 -27.38 -1.68 -14.78
CA ALA A 264 -28.20 -0.49 -14.90
C ALA A 264 -27.40 0.60 -15.63
N ALA A 265 -28.02 1.24 -16.62
CA ALA A 265 -27.34 2.19 -17.50
C ALA A 265 -26.83 3.45 -16.79
N ASP A 266 -27.36 3.76 -15.61
CA ASP A 266 -27.04 4.95 -14.83
C ASP A 266 -25.93 4.74 -13.77
N HIS A 267 -25.55 3.49 -13.48
CA HIS A 267 -24.53 3.16 -12.47
C HIS A 267 -23.64 1.99 -12.91
N PRO A 268 -22.88 2.10 -14.02
CA PRO A 268 -21.96 1.03 -14.41
C PRO A 268 -20.90 0.82 -13.31
N PRO A 269 -20.51 -0.43 -13.02
CA PRO A 269 -19.42 -0.68 -12.10
C PRO A 269 -18.11 -0.09 -12.65
N PRO A 270 -17.18 0.33 -11.79
CA PRO A 270 -15.88 0.79 -12.24
C PRO A 270 -15.14 -0.36 -12.93
N THR A 271 -14.33 -0.04 -13.94
CA THR A 271 -13.38 -1.00 -14.53
C THR A 271 -12.01 -0.93 -13.86
N GLU A 272 -11.74 0.16 -13.15
CA GLU A 272 -10.54 0.39 -12.37
C GLU A 272 -10.84 1.33 -11.21
N VAL A 273 -10.12 1.14 -10.11
CA VAL A 273 -10.13 2.00 -8.93
C VAL A 273 -8.70 2.24 -8.46
N MET A 274 -8.47 3.28 -7.66
CA MET A 274 -7.14 3.65 -7.19
C MET A 274 -7.14 3.94 -5.69
N THR A 275 -6.19 3.38 -4.96
CA THR A 275 -6.08 3.58 -3.51
C THR A 275 -5.75 5.02 -3.14
N GLY A 276 -6.40 5.52 -2.09
CA GLY A 276 -6.12 6.82 -1.47
C GLY A 276 -4.87 6.79 -0.59
N ASP A 277 -4.64 7.87 0.15
CA ASP A 277 -3.45 8.05 1.01
C ASP A 277 -3.29 6.98 2.09
N ASP A 278 -4.39 6.36 2.51
CA ASP A 278 -4.45 5.28 3.49
C ASP A 278 -4.35 3.88 2.88
N GLY A 279 -4.04 3.78 1.58
CA GLY A 279 -3.92 2.52 0.86
C GLY A 279 -5.25 1.81 0.65
N THR A 280 -6.38 2.47 0.86
CA THR A 280 -7.72 1.91 0.66
C THR A 280 -8.43 2.58 -0.51
N VAL A 281 -9.36 1.86 -1.14
CA VAL A 281 -10.34 2.41 -2.06
C VAL A 281 -11.68 1.74 -1.83
N ARG A 282 -12.74 2.54 -1.80
CA ARG A 282 -14.12 2.06 -1.72
C ARG A 282 -14.84 2.39 -3.01
N TRP A 283 -15.61 1.43 -3.49
CA TRP A 283 -16.56 1.66 -4.57
C TRP A 283 -17.89 0.96 -4.27
N GLU A 284 -18.94 1.47 -4.89
CA GLU A 284 -20.31 1.00 -4.68
C GLU A 284 -20.84 0.33 -5.94
N ASN A 285 -21.65 -0.70 -5.78
CA ASN A 285 -22.40 -1.31 -6.87
C ASN A 285 -23.88 -1.46 -6.52
N TYR A 286 -24.74 -1.03 -7.45
CA TYR A 286 -26.19 -1.14 -7.35
C TYR A 286 -26.77 -2.12 -8.38
N ASN A 287 -25.91 -2.70 -9.22
CA ASN A 287 -26.34 -3.60 -10.28
C ASN A 287 -26.57 -5.00 -9.72
N PRO A 288 -27.73 -5.62 -9.99
CA PRO A 288 -27.96 -6.99 -9.60
C PRO A 288 -27.18 -7.97 -10.50
N ARG A 289 -26.94 -9.15 -9.96
CA ARG A 289 -26.29 -10.29 -10.62
C ARG A 289 -24.97 -9.94 -11.31
N CYS A 290 -24.13 -9.14 -10.66
CA CYS A 290 -22.79 -8.87 -11.13
C CYS A 290 -21.75 -9.68 -10.36
N PHE A 291 -20.87 -10.30 -11.12
CA PHE A 291 -19.70 -11.01 -10.61
C PHE A 291 -18.48 -10.16 -10.91
N PHE A 292 -17.64 -9.97 -9.89
CA PHE A 292 -16.46 -9.13 -9.94
C PHE A 292 -15.21 -9.94 -9.61
N HIS A 293 -14.15 -9.65 -10.34
CA HIS A 293 -12.80 -10.09 -10.05
C HIS A 293 -11.93 -8.86 -9.84
N GLU A 294 -11.11 -8.85 -8.78
CA GLU A 294 -10.17 -7.77 -8.53
C GLU A 294 -8.73 -8.25 -8.58
N ARG A 295 -7.83 -7.44 -9.15
CA ARG A 295 -6.39 -7.64 -9.08
C ARG A 295 -5.62 -6.33 -9.19
N VAL A 296 -4.38 -6.29 -8.68
CA VAL A 296 -3.49 -5.14 -8.86
C VAL A 296 -3.00 -5.08 -10.32
N ALA A 297 -3.14 -3.90 -10.97
CA ALA A 297 -2.96 -3.76 -12.43
C ALA A 297 -1.51 -3.87 -12.92
N ASP A 298 -0.58 -3.28 -12.18
CA ASP A 298 0.80 -2.99 -12.63
C ASP A 298 1.84 -3.93 -12.00
N ALA A 299 1.39 -5.06 -11.48
CA ALA A 299 2.21 -6.07 -10.85
C ALA A 299 1.60 -7.46 -11.06
N PRO A 300 2.40 -8.54 -11.02
CA PRO A 300 1.85 -9.87 -10.82
C PRO A 300 0.96 -9.85 -9.57
N SER A 301 -0.25 -10.38 -9.68
CA SER A 301 -1.25 -10.29 -8.61
C SER A 301 -2.10 -11.55 -8.62
N ASP A 302 -2.41 -12.03 -7.42
CA ASP A 302 -3.57 -12.87 -7.23
C ASP A 302 -4.82 -12.14 -7.72
N THR A 303 -5.85 -12.91 -8.02
CA THR A 303 -7.16 -12.39 -8.36
C THR A 303 -8.12 -12.75 -7.23
N ALA A 304 -8.71 -11.75 -6.58
CA ALA A 304 -9.83 -11.97 -5.68
C ALA A 304 -11.05 -12.29 -6.53
N ILE A 305 -11.64 -13.47 -6.32
CA ILE A 305 -12.81 -13.95 -7.06
C ILE A 305 -14.01 -14.09 -6.11
N GLU A 306 -15.16 -14.46 -6.67
CA GLU A 306 -16.42 -14.63 -5.94
C GLU A 306 -17.02 -13.37 -5.29
N ILE A 307 -16.60 -12.18 -5.74
CA ILE A 307 -17.21 -10.91 -5.33
C ILE A 307 -18.51 -10.76 -6.11
N TYR A 308 -19.65 -10.96 -5.46
CA TYR A 308 -20.94 -11.10 -6.13
C TYR A 308 -21.99 -10.15 -5.57
N THR A 309 -22.80 -9.65 -6.48
CA THR A 309 -23.87 -8.72 -6.17
C THR A 309 -25.16 -9.34 -6.67
N GLY A 310 -26.04 -9.83 -5.80
CA GLY A 310 -27.31 -10.39 -6.27
C GLY A 310 -28.08 -11.27 -5.30
N ILE A 311 -29.31 -11.55 -5.72
CA ILE A 311 -30.51 -11.60 -4.88
C ILE A 311 -30.80 -13.03 -4.41
N TRP A 312 -30.56 -13.30 -3.12
CA TRP A 312 -30.82 -14.61 -2.50
C TRP A 312 -32.07 -14.65 -1.61
N GLU A 313 -32.97 -13.67 -1.72
CA GLU A 313 -34.12 -13.49 -0.82
C GLU A 313 -35.04 -14.72 -0.72
N ASP A 314 -35.07 -15.58 -1.74
CA ASP A 314 -35.94 -16.77 -1.81
C ASP A 314 -35.20 -18.10 -1.99
N GLN A 315 -33.86 -18.16 -1.85
CA GLN A 315 -33.18 -19.46 -1.95
C GLN A 315 -33.54 -20.35 -0.77
N GLU A 316 -34.05 -21.54 -1.05
CA GLU A 316 -34.19 -22.60 -0.06
C GLU A 316 -32.91 -23.44 -0.06
N ASP A 317 -32.38 -23.73 1.13
CA ASP A 317 -31.34 -24.73 1.31
C ASP A 317 -31.83 -26.12 0.85
N GLY A 318 -30.94 -27.11 0.75
CA GLY A 318 -31.31 -28.47 0.36
C GLY A 318 -32.34 -29.15 1.28
N ALA A 319 -32.72 -28.53 2.40
CA ALA A 319 -33.76 -28.95 3.34
C ALA A 319 -35.04 -28.10 3.27
N GLY A 320 -35.17 -27.17 2.31
CA GLY A 320 -36.35 -26.31 2.17
C GLY A 320 -36.36 -25.09 3.11
N GLY A 321 -35.26 -24.84 3.83
CA GLY A 321 -35.13 -23.69 4.72
C GLY A 321 -34.67 -22.46 3.94
N ARG A 322 -35.38 -21.33 4.06
CA ARG A 322 -34.95 -20.08 3.43
C ARG A 322 -33.56 -19.67 3.93
N CYS A 323 -32.65 -19.41 3.01
CA CYS A 323 -31.36 -18.75 3.21
C CYS A 323 -31.56 -17.27 3.48
N ASN A 324 -32.35 -16.94 4.50
CA ASN A 324 -32.58 -15.58 4.93
C ASN A 324 -31.46 -15.17 5.88
N TYR A 325 -30.55 -14.36 5.38
CA TYR A 325 -29.45 -13.80 6.15
C TYR A 325 -29.98 -12.68 7.08
N CYS A 326 -29.35 -12.49 8.24
CA CYS A 326 -29.77 -11.53 9.28
C CYS A 326 -31.16 -11.71 9.90
N SER A 327 -31.85 -12.83 9.67
CA SER A 327 -33.14 -13.21 10.30
C SER A 327 -34.33 -12.24 10.11
N THR A 328 -34.11 -11.14 9.41
CA THR A 328 -35.10 -10.20 8.90
C THR A 328 -35.12 -10.36 7.39
N PHE A 329 -36.30 -10.27 6.75
CA PHE A 329 -36.32 -10.02 5.30
C PHE A 329 -35.49 -8.75 5.11
N ALA A 330 -34.35 -8.85 4.44
CA ALA A 330 -33.38 -7.78 4.37
C ALA A 330 -34.09 -6.45 4.07
N GLU A 331 -34.05 -5.51 5.00
CA GLU A 331 -34.51 -4.13 4.76
C GLU A 331 -33.64 -3.45 3.68
N ASN A 332 -32.52 -4.08 3.34
CA ASN A 332 -31.66 -3.72 2.24
C ASN A 332 -32.19 -4.38 0.98
N VAL A 333 -32.66 -3.53 0.08
CA VAL A 333 -32.97 -3.82 -1.31
C VAL A 333 -32.13 -5.00 -1.81
N TRP A 334 -32.71 -6.15 -2.16
CA TRP A 334 -32.09 -7.16 -3.04
C TRP A 334 -30.97 -8.08 -2.50
N GLY A 335 -30.83 -8.33 -1.20
CA GLY A 335 -29.90 -9.38 -0.69
C GLY A 335 -28.42 -9.09 -0.97
N HIS A 336 -28.04 -7.83 -0.80
CA HIS A 336 -26.72 -7.28 -1.09
C HIS A 336 -25.63 -7.66 -0.05
N TRP A 337 -24.42 -7.95 -0.54
CA TRP A 337 -23.22 -8.24 0.27
C TRP A 337 -22.14 -7.22 0.02
N SER A 338 -21.52 -6.72 1.08
CA SER A 338 -20.32 -5.91 1.01
C SER A 338 -19.07 -6.76 1.25
N TYR A 339 -17.92 -6.28 0.79
CA TYR A 339 -16.68 -7.04 0.75
C TYR A 339 -15.52 -6.20 1.24
N THR A 340 -14.57 -6.84 1.95
CA THR A 340 -13.22 -6.31 2.15
C THR A 340 -12.22 -7.23 1.48
N ILE A 341 -11.44 -6.67 0.55
CA ILE A 341 -10.38 -7.37 -0.17
C ILE A 341 -9.05 -6.75 0.23
N THR A 342 -8.11 -7.55 0.71
CA THR A 342 -6.78 -7.06 1.07
C THR A 342 -5.71 -7.74 0.22
N PHE A 343 -5.06 -6.94 -0.60
CA PHE A 343 -3.85 -7.31 -1.33
C PHE A 343 -2.62 -6.95 -0.52
N GLN A 344 -1.67 -7.88 -0.39
CA GLN A 344 -0.37 -7.59 0.20
C GLN A 344 0.75 -8.00 -0.73
N ARG A 345 1.70 -7.08 -0.96
CA ARG A 345 2.94 -7.39 -1.65
C ARG A 345 3.70 -8.48 -0.91
N THR A 346 3.96 -9.61 -1.57
CA THR A 346 4.55 -10.79 -0.93
C THR A 346 5.86 -11.18 -1.63
N PRO A 347 7.01 -10.64 -1.20
CA PRO A 347 8.30 -11.03 -1.73
C PRO A 347 8.55 -12.53 -1.56
N GLY A 348 8.93 -13.20 -2.66
CA GLY A 348 9.24 -14.63 -2.65
C GLY A 348 8.04 -15.56 -2.86
N ALA A 349 6.82 -15.04 -3.07
CA ALA A 349 5.75 -15.88 -3.59
C ALA A 349 6.12 -16.41 -4.99
N THR A 350 5.77 -17.68 -5.23
CA THR A 350 6.20 -18.46 -6.41
C THR A 350 5.06 -18.75 -7.38
N GLU A 351 3.84 -18.33 -7.05
CA GLU A 351 2.63 -18.59 -7.84
C GLU A 351 1.61 -17.47 -7.64
N LEU A 352 0.72 -17.33 -8.62
CA LEU A 352 -0.48 -16.51 -8.59
C LEU A 352 -1.71 -17.41 -8.52
N CYS A 353 -2.67 -17.05 -7.68
CA CYS A 353 -3.87 -17.84 -7.42
C CYS A 353 -5.12 -16.98 -7.61
N GLU A 354 -6.23 -17.65 -7.89
CA GLU A 354 -7.56 -17.10 -7.66
C GLU A 354 -7.95 -17.41 -6.22
N VAL A 355 -8.35 -16.38 -5.47
CA VAL A 355 -8.65 -16.50 -4.04
C VAL A 355 -10.16 -16.29 -3.84
N PRO A 356 -10.92 -17.35 -3.52
CA PRO A 356 -12.36 -17.26 -3.30
C PRO A 356 -12.69 -16.42 -2.06
N THR A 357 -13.94 -15.99 -2.00
CA THR A 357 -14.41 -15.19 -0.87
C THR A 357 -14.65 -16.10 0.34
N ASP A 358 -14.22 -15.68 1.53
CA ASP A 358 -14.72 -16.28 2.75
C ASP A 358 -16.18 -15.81 2.98
N HIS A 359 -17.13 -16.73 2.79
CA HIS A 359 -18.55 -16.42 2.95
C HIS A 359 -18.93 -16.37 4.45
N ALA A 360 -18.36 -15.40 5.18
CA ALA A 360 -18.57 -15.25 6.60
C ALA A 360 -20.07 -15.10 6.93
N GLY A 361 -20.53 -15.88 7.91
CA GLY A 361 -21.94 -15.93 8.31
C GLY A 361 -22.85 -16.80 7.42
N GLN A 362 -22.38 -17.27 6.25
CA GLN A 362 -23.20 -18.05 5.31
C GLN A 362 -22.79 -19.51 5.18
N ALA A 363 -22.01 -20.06 6.11
CA ALA A 363 -21.57 -21.47 6.07
C ALA A 363 -22.71 -22.49 5.83
N ARG A 364 -23.95 -22.16 6.22
CA ARG A 364 -25.13 -22.99 5.97
C ARG A 364 -25.66 -22.92 4.52
N CYS A 365 -25.47 -21.80 3.83
CA CYS A 365 -25.88 -21.56 2.44
C CYS A 365 -24.70 -21.69 1.46
N SER A 366 -23.46 -21.64 1.96
CA SER A 366 -22.16 -21.72 1.26
C SER A 366 -22.03 -22.80 0.19
N PRO A 367 -22.57 -24.03 0.33
CA PRO A 367 -22.47 -25.03 -0.74
C PRO A 367 -23.17 -24.63 -2.05
N LEU A 368 -24.04 -23.60 -2.02
CA LEU A 368 -24.69 -23.02 -3.20
C LEU A 368 -24.06 -21.69 -3.64
N LEU A 369 -23.13 -21.13 -2.85
CA LEU A 369 -22.58 -19.79 -3.04
C LEU A 369 -21.24 -19.78 -3.77
N HIS A 370 -20.51 -20.90 -3.73
CA HIS A 370 -19.36 -21.09 -4.61
C HIS A 370 -19.85 -21.27 -6.05
N TRP A 371 -19.68 -20.23 -6.85
CA TRP A 371 -20.14 -20.20 -8.24
C TRP A 371 -18.99 -20.41 -9.23
N GLU A 372 -17.75 -20.19 -8.79
CA GLU A 372 -16.54 -20.49 -9.55
C GLU A 372 -15.60 -21.32 -8.69
N GLU A 373 -15.16 -22.45 -9.24
CA GLU A 373 -14.07 -23.21 -8.62
C GLU A 373 -12.77 -22.47 -8.96
N PRO A 374 -11.98 -22.05 -7.97
CA PRO A 374 -10.73 -21.35 -8.22
C PRO A 374 -9.83 -22.19 -9.13
N ALA A 375 -9.27 -21.56 -10.16
CA ALA A 375 -8.30 -22.20 -11.01
C ALA A 375 -7.07 -22.64 -10.21
N ALA A 376 -6.35 -23.64 -10.71
CA ALA A 376 -5.06 -24.01 -10.16
C ALA A 376 -4.11 -22.80 -10.22
N CYS A 377 -3.35 -22.58 -9.14
CA CYS A 377 -2.37 -21.50 -9.11
C CYS A 377 -1.37 -21.64 -10.26
N THR A 378 -1.03 -20.50 -10.87
CA THR A 378 -0.07 -20.40 -11.97
C THR A 378 1.31 -20.05 -11.43
N PRO A 379 2.37 -20.83 -11.71
CA PRO A 379 3.74 -20.49 -11.33
C PRO A 379 4.20 -19.14 -11.92
N LEU A 380 4.96 -18.37 -11.14
CA LEU A 380 5.52 -17.06 -11.50
C LEU A 380 6.80 -17.12 -12.33
#